data_AF-A0A933LAV9-F1
#
_entry.id   AF-A0A933LAV9-F1
#
_cell.length_a   1.000
_cell.length_b   1.000
_cell.length_c   1.000
_cell.angle_alpha   90.00
_cell.angle_beta   90.00
_cell.angle_gamma   90.00
#
_symmetry.space_group_name_H-M   'P 1'
#
loop_
_entity.id
_entity.type
_entity.pdbx_description
1 polymer ?
#
loop_
_entity_poly.entity_id
_entity_poly.type
_entity_poly.pdbx_seq_one_letter_code
_entity_poly.pdbx_strand_id
1 'polypeptide(L)'
;MIGGHLTSVWLLKQRWLDASTGRTCHSRPPDDVPWLHFCTLVIALKLWSWLDGGRGVASAPSVVEDVDDRPCPRTVQRWLLRAQRYAMEIQQAIRLAVIERSEPRPVETLFPGGLSPPDHLVRRRWRDPPALDKLWRALALLMSGARGLCVPAAVLLAEARGRWDETLVKAGR
;
A
#
# COMPACT_ATOMS: atom_id res chain seq x y z
N MET A 1 33.83 -15.03 -14.40
CA MET A 1 33.92 -14.93 -12.92
C MET A 1 33.70 -13.47 -12.54
N ILE A 2 32.62 -13.14 -11.83
CA ILE A 2 32.37 -11.78 -11.35
C ILE A 2 32.83 -11.73 -9.90
N GLY A 3 34.04 -11.22 -9.67
CA GLY A 3 34.62 -11.06 -8.34
C GLY A 3 34.09 -9.76 -7.71
N GLY A 4 33.11 -9.87 -6.81
CA GLY A 4 32.71 -8.76 -5.95
C GLY A 4 33.52 -8.79 -4.66
N HIS A 5 34.22 -7.70 -4.34
CA HIS A 5 34.92 -7.55 -3.07
C HIS A 5 33.91 -7.19 -1.95
N LEU A 6 33.89 -7.97 -0.88
CA LEU A 6 33.11 -7.67 0.31
C LEU A 6 33.71 -6.44 1.00
N THR A 7 32.90 -5.39 1.17
CA THR A 7 33.30 -4.17 1.88
C THR A 7 32.53 -4.10 3.20
N SER A 8 33.25 -3.87 4.30
CA SER A 8 32.63 -3.62 5.59
C SER A 8 32.03 -2.21 5.62
N VAL A 9 30.77 -2.09 6.01
CA VAL A 9 30.06 -0.82 6.16
C VAL A 9 29.54 -0.68 7.58
N TRP A 10 29.70 0.51 8.14
CA TRP A 10 29.15 0.84 9.45
C TRP A 10 27.70 1.31 9.32
N LEU A 11 26.78 0.57 9.94
CA LEU A 11 25.37 0.92 10.00
C LEU A 11 25.04 1.40 11.42
N LEU A 12 24.79 2.71 11.56
CA LEU A 12 24.28 3.27 12.82
C LEU A 12 22.80 2.90 12.97
N LYS A 13 22.52 2.01 13.92
CA LYS A 13 21.17 1.49 14.19
C LYS A 13 20.57 2.19 15.40
N GLN A 14 19.56 3.04 15.20
CA GLN A 14 18.80 3.65 16.29
C GLN A 14 18.03 2.58 17.09
N ARG A 15 18.04 2.72 18.41
CA ARG A 15 17.33 1.88 19.38
C ARG A 15 16.33 2.76 20.12
N TRP A 16 15.16 2.21 20.43
CA TRP A 16 14.10 2.91 21.15
C TRP A 16 13.59 2.01 22.27
N LEU A 17 13.13 2.62 23.37
CA LEU A 17 12.50 1.91 24.47
C LEU A 17 10.99 1.92 24.25
N ASP A 18 10.37 0.75 24.11
CA ASP A 18 8.92 0.63 24.10
C ASP A 18 8.39 0.86 25.53
N ALA A 19 7.63 1.95 25.72
CA ALA A 19 7.11 2.34 27.02
C ALA A 19 6.08 1.35 27.60
N SER A 20 5.41 0.57 26.76
CA SER A 20 4.39 -0.39 27.19
C SER A 20 4.99 -1.72 27.66
N THR A 21 6.14 -2.10 27.11
CA THR A 21 6.80 -3.39 27.40
C THR A 21 8.14 -3.25 28.13
N GLY A 22 8.68 -2.04 28.23
CA GLY A 22 9.98 -1.75 28.83
C GLY A 22 11.17 -2.33 28.05
N ARG A 23 10.96 -2.81 26.81
CA ARG A 23 12.00 -3.48 26.02
C ARG A 23 12.66 -2.53 25.03
N THR A 24 13.97 -2.68 24.88
CA THR A 24 14.74 -1.94 23.88
C THR A 24 14.57 -2.60 22.51
N CYS A 25 13.88 -1.91 21.61
CA CYS A 25 13.59 -2.35 20.25
C CYS A 25 14.64 -1.80 19.28
N HIS A 26 15.06 -2.65 18.35
CA HIS A 26 16.04 -2.31 17.32
C HIS A 26 15.35 -2.27 15.96
N SER A 27 15.45 -1.13 15.26
CA SER A 27 14.64 -0.68 14.11
C SER A 27 13.37 0.06 14.51
N ARG A 28 13.07 1.18 13.82
CA ARG A 28 11.92 2.05 14.11
C ARG A 28 10.62 1.23 14.05
N PRO A 29 9.66 1.41 14.96
CA PRO A 29 8.30 1.05 14.63
C PRO A 29 7.90 1.87 13.39
N PRO A 30 7.35 1.24 12.34
CA PRO A 30 6.60 1.96 11.31
C PRO A 30 5.33 2.64 11.87
N ASP A 31 5.04 2.42 13.16
CA ASP A 31 3.75 2.65 13.80
C ASP A 31 3.74 3.81 14.82
N ASP A 32 4.75 4.70 14.83
CA ASP A 32 4.67 5.95 15.61
C ASP A 32 3.63 6.91 15.00
N VAL A 33 2.67 7.27 15.85
CA VAL A 33 1.24 7.29 15.53
C VAL A 33 0.70 8.47 14.69
N PRO A 34 1.32 9.66 14.56
CA PRO A 34 0.78 10.71 13.68
C PRO A 34 1.13 10.52 12.19
N TRP A 35 2.20 9.76 11.89
CA TRP A 35 2.73 9.61 10.52
C TRP A 35 2.31 8.31 9.85
N LEU A 36 1.54 7.46 10.53
CA LEU A 36 1.06 6.18 10.02
C LEU A 36 0.18 6.33 8.77
N HIS A 37 -0.70 7.33 8.74
CA HIS A 37 -1.49 7.63 7.54
C HIS A 37 -0.59 8.01 6.37
N PHE A 38 0.48 8.76 6.65
CA PHE A 38 1.47 9.14 5.64
C PHE A 38 2.26 7.91 5.17
N CYS A 39 2.70 7.03 6.07
CA CYS A 39 3.41 5.79 5.73
C CYS A 39 2.52 4.85 4.90
N THR A 40 1.28 4.59 5.32
CA THR A 40 0.36 3.72 4.58
C THR A 40 -0.05 4.34 3.24
N LEU A 41 -0.30 5.65 3.18
CA LEU A 41 -0.57 6.35 1.93
C LEU A 41 0.64 6.31 0.99
N VAL A 42 1.85 6.57 1.49
CA VAL A 42 3.08 6.50 0.69
C VAL A 42 3.29 5.08 0.16
N ILE A 43 3.08 4.06 1.00
CA ILE A 43 3.14 2.65 0.57
C ILE A 43 2.09 2.39 -0.52
N ALA A 44 0.85 2.82 -0.33
CA ALA A 44 -0.25 2.64 -1.29
C ALA A 44 0.05 3.34 -2.63
N LEU A 45 0.49 4.59 -2.59
CA LEU A 45 0.88 5.37 -3.77
C LEU A 45 2.04 4.72 -4.52
N LYS A 46 3.07 4.26 -3.81
CA LYS A 46 4.23 3.62 -4.44
C LYS A 46 3.86 2.25 -5.02
N LEU A 47 3.08 1.44 -4.32
CA LEU A 47 2.56 0.18 -4.85
C LEU A 47 1.67 0.43 -6.07
N TRP A 48 0.78 1.42 -6.00
CA TRP A 48 -0.10 1.80 -7.09
C TRP A 48 0.71 2.22 -8.31
N SER A 49 1.61 3.18 -8.14
CA SER A 49 2.49 3.67 -9.21
C SER A 49 3.28 2.57 -9.90
N TRP A 50 3.65 1.54 -9.14
CA TRP A 50 4.42 0.43 -9.68
C TRP A 50 3.53 -0.62 -10.37
N LEU A 51 2.35 -0.93 -9.84
CA LEU A 51 1.41 -1.86 -10.48
C LEU A 51 0.79 -1.24 -11.73
N ASP A 52 0.45 0.04 -11.67
CA ASP A 52 -0.14 0.80 -12.76
C ASP A 52 0.92 1.28 -13.79
N GLY A 53 2.17 1.46 -13.35
CA GLY A 53 3.27 1.76 -14.25
C GLY A 53 3.70 0.54 -15.07
N GLY A 54 3.77 0.68 -16.39
CA GLY A 54 4.33 -0.35 -17.28
C GLY A 54 5.83 -0.65 -17.07
N ARG A 55 6.48 0.04 -16.10
CA ARG A 55 7.90 -0.10 -15.77
C ARG A 55 8.07 -0.90 -14.48
N GLY A 56 9.04 -1.82 -14.45
CA GLY A 56 9.34 -2.63 -13.25
C GLY A 56 9.82 -1.78 -12.06
N VAL A 57 9.91 -2.37 -10.85
CA VAL A 57 10.23 -1.67 -9.58
C VAL A 57 11.48 -0.79 -9.68
N ALA A 58 12.46 -1.23 -10.47
CA ALA A 58 13.75 -0.54 -10.63
C ALA A 58 13.68 0.70 -11.55
N SER A 59 12.61 0.84 -12.35
CA SER A 59 12.50 1.85 -13.41
C SER A 59 11.20 2.66 -13.34
N ALA A 60 10.36 2.41 -12.33
CA ALA A 60 9.16 3.20 -12.07
C ALA A 60 9.61 4.60 -11.61
N PRO A 61 9.26 5.68 -12.34
CA PRO A 61 9.51 7.03 -11.86
C PRO A 61 8.79 7.22 -10.52
N SER A 62 9.40 7.96 -9.59
CA SER A 62 8.70 8.36 -8.38
C SER A 62 7.48 9.18 -8.80
N VAL A 63 6.27 8.76 -8.40
CA VAL A 63 5.04 9.54 -8.66
C VAL A 63 5.01 10.86 -7.88
N VAL A 64 5.93 11.04 -6.92
CA VAL A 64 6.15 12.31 -6.22
C VAL A 64 7.60 12.70 -6.43
N GLU A 65 7.84 13.69 -7.29
CA GLU A 65 9.20 14.14 -7.66
C GLU A 65 9.95 14.74 -6.46
N ASP A 66 9.23 15.31 -5.49
CA ASP A 66 9.79 15.97 -4.29
C ASP A 66 10.04 15.05 -3.09
N VAL A 67 9.80 13.74 -3.22
CA VAL A 67 10.14 12.77 -2.16
C VAL A 67 11.45 12.10 -2.54
N ASP A 68 12.56 12.71 -2.10
CA ASP A 68 13.93 12.18 -2.25
C ASP A 68 14.10 10.77 -1.65
N ASP A 69 13.23 10.39 -0.71
CA ASP A 69 13.16 9.04 -0.15
C ASP A 69 12.48 8.08 -1.14
N ARG A 70 13.27 7.57 -2.08
CA ARG A 70 12.89 6.40 -2.87
C ARG A 70 13.02 5.15 -1.99
N PRO A 71 11.91 4.46 -1.62
CA PRO A 71 12.04 3.16 -0.97
C PRO A 71 12.79 2.24 -1.93
N CYS A 72 13.84 1.58 -1.44
CA CYS A 72 14.61 0.69 -2.29
C CYS A 72 13.69 -0.39 -2.91
N PRO A 73 13.95 -0.88 -4.12
CA PRO A 73 13.07 -1.83 -4.80
C PRO A 73 12.71 -3.06 -3.95
N ARG A 74 13.65 -3.52 -3.12
CA ARG A 74 13.46 -4.63 -2.19
C ARG A 74 12.41 -4.34 -1.12
N THR A 75 12.30 -3.10 -0.66
CA THR A 75 11.28 -2.66 0.31
C THR A 75 9.89 -2.70 -0.33
N VAL A 76 9.74 -2.17 -1.55
CA VAL A 76 8.47 -2.21 -2.28
C VAL A 76 8.03 -3.66 -2.55
N GLN A 77 8.96 -4.54 -2.95
CA GLN A 77 8.68 -5.97 -3.11
C GLN A 77 8.24 -6.63 -1.79
N ARG A 78 8.86 -6.28 -0.67
CA ARG A 78 8.47 -6.80 0.65
C ARG A 78 7.07 -6.34 1.04
N TRP A 79 6.74 -5.08 0.83
CA TRP A 79 5.39 -4.57 1.07
C TRP A 79 4.36 -5.27 0.19
N LEU A 80 4.67 -5.43 -1.10
CA LEU A 80 3.79 -6.15 -2.02
C LEU A 80 3.54 -7.59 -1.56
N LEU A 81 4.60 -8.33 -1.22
CA LEU A 81 4.48 -9.72 -0.75
C LEU A 81 3.65 -9.84 0.53
N ARG A 82 3.69 -8.83 1.41
CA ARG A 82 2.82 -8.78 2.60
C ARG A 82 1.39 -8.47 2.22
N ALA A 83 1.16 -7.45 1.38
CA ALA A 83 -0.17 -7.03 0.95
C ALA A 83 -0.90 -8.11 0.14
N GLN A 84 -0.19 -8.90 -0.67
CA GLN A 84 -0.79 -9.96 -1.50
C GLN A 84 -1.55 -10.99 -0.66
N ARG A 85 -1.09 -11.27 0.56
CA ARG A 85 -1.73 -12.23 1.47
C ARG A 85 -3.11 -11.78 1.95
N TYR A 86 -3.37 -10.48 1.89
CA TYR A 86 -4.59 -9.83 2.35
C TYR A 86 -5.29 -9.08 1.20
N ALA A 87 -5.00 -9.46 -0.05
CA ALA A 87 -5.38 -8.67 -1.21
C ALA A 87 -6.89 -8.51 -1.35
N MET A 88 -7.65 -9.58 -1.07
CA MET A 88 -9.10 -9.56 -1.15
C MET A 88 -9.68 -8.64 -0.10
N GLU A 89 -9.16 -8.72 1.11
CA GLU A 89 -9.71 -8.01 2.23
C GLU A 89 -9.34 -6.53 2.20
N ILE A 90 -8.12 -6.20 1.77
CA ILE A 90 -7.73 -4.82 1.45
C ILE A 90 -8.69 -4.24 0.39
N GLN A 91 -9.02 -5.02 -0.65
CA GLN A 91 -9.96 -4.59 -1.67
C GLN A 91 -11.36 -4.34 -1.10
N GLN A 92 -11.88 -5.23 -0.27
CA GLN A 92 -13.21 -5.08 0.34
C GLN A 92 -13.27 -3.90 1.31
N ALA A 93 -12.26 -3.72 2.17
CA ALA A 93 -12.20 -2.63 3.13
C ALA A 93 -12.20 -1.26 2.45
N ILE A 94 -11.41 -1.11 1.37
CA ILE A 94 -11.40 0.12 0.56
C ILE A 94 -12.73 0.29 -0.18
N ARG A 95 -13.28 -0.78 -0.77
CA ARG A 95 -14.57 -0.73 -1.47
C ARG A 95 -15.68 -0.22 -0.55
N LEU A 96 -15.78 -0.73 0.67
CA LEU A 96 -16.76 -0.28 1.66
C LEU A 96 -16.58 1.19 2.04
N ALA A 97 -15.34 1.62 2.30
CA ALA A 97 -15.04 3.02 2.61
C ALA A 97 -15.50 3.96 1.47
N VAL A 98 -15.27 3.57 0.21
CA VAL A 98 -15.70 4.35 -0.96
C VAL A 98 -17.23 4.34 -1.11
N ILE A 99 -17.88 3.19 -0.93
CA ILE A 99 -19.35 3.06 -1.05
C ILE A 99 -20.05 3.95 -0.02
N GLU A 100 -19.70 3.81 1.25
CA GLU A 100 -20.33 4.58 2.33
C GLU A 100 -20.13 6.09 2.13
N ARG A 101 -18.97 6.51 1.64
CA ARG A 101 -18.71 7.91 1.31
C ARG A 101 -19.40 8.40 0.05
N SER A 102 -19.76 7.50 -0.87
CA SER A 102 -20.47 7.85 -2.09
C SER A 102 -21.95 8.11 -1.86
N GLU A 103 -22.54 7.64 -0.74
CA GLU A 103 -23.94 7.87 -0.43
C GLU A 103 -24.31 9.36 -0.42
N PRO A 104 -25.46 9.75 -1.01
CA PRO A 104 -26.52 8.89 -1.57
C PRO A 104 -26.29 8.49 -3.05
N ARG A 105 -25.17 8.86 -3.66
CA ARG A 105 -24.91 8.58 -5.08
C ARG A 105 -24.37 7.15 -5.25
N PRO A 106 -24.81 6.42 -6.29
CA PRO A 106 -24.31 5.06 -6.53
C PRO A 106 -22.82 5.09 -6.85
N VAL A 107 -22.04 4.19 -6.21
CA VAL A 107 -20.59 4.09 -6.38
C VAL A 107 -20.19 3.86 -7.85
N GLU A 108 -21.08 3.25 -8.64
CA GLU A 108 -20.93 3.00 -10.07
C GLU A 108 -20.73 4.29 -10.87
N THR A 109 -21.23 5.42 -10.38
CA THR A 109 -21.01 6.74 -11.00
C THR A 109 -19.57 7.22 -10.92
N LEU A 110 -18.81 6.74 -9.93
CA LEU A 110 -17.39 7.04 -9.77
C LEU A 110 -16.51 6.20 -10.70
N PHE A 111 -17.03 5.06 -11.19
CA PHE A 111 -16.28 4.09 -11.99
C PHE A 111 -17.07 3.64 -13.23
N PRO A 112 -17.37 4.56 -14.17
CA PRO A 112 -18.09 4.20 -15.39
C PRO A 112 -17.29 3.19 -16.22
N GLY A 113 -17.88 2.03 -16.52
CA GLY A 113 -17.21 0.93 -17.21
C GLY A 113 -16.43 -0.02 -16.29
N GLY A 114 -16.46 0.21 -14.98
CA GLY A 114 -15.76 -0.61 -13.99
C GLY A 114 -14.25 -0.36 -13.99
N LEU A 115 -13.54 -1.18 -13.23
CA LEU A 115 -12.08 -1.14 -13.14
C LEU A 115 -11.54 -2.45 -13.70
N SER A 116 -10.66 -2.36 -14.70
CA SER A 116 -9.96 -3.53 -15.25
C SER A 116 -8.46 -3.26 -15.18
N PRO A 117 -7.65 -4.25 -14.74
CA PRO A 117 -6.21 -4.06 -14.66
C PRO A 117 -5.63 -3.74 -16.04
N PRO A 118 -4.57 -2.94 -16.10
CA PRO A 118 -3.97 -2.55 -17.37
C PRO A 118 -3.23 -3.74 -18.01
N ASP A 119 -3.16 -3.75 -19.34
CA ASP A 119 -2.62 -4.86 -20.12
C ASP A 119 -1.19 -5.25 -19.75
N HIS A 120 -0.36 -4.32 -19.31
CA HIS A 120 1.01 -4.63 -18.88
C HIS A 120 1.04 -5.42 -17.57
N LEU A 121 0.06 -5.22 -16.68
CA LEU A 121 -0.06 -5.98 -15.44
C LEU A 121 -0.50 -7.41 -15.75
N VAL A 122 -1.43 -7.58 -16.71
CA VAL A 122 -1.90 -8.88 -17.19
C VAL A 122 -0.81 -9.65 -17.93
N ARG A 123 -0.05 -8.97 -18.81
CA ARG A 123 1.01 -9.60 -19.62
C ARG A 123 2.25 -9.99 -18.82
N ARG A 124 2.44 -9.42 -17.62
CA ARG A 124 3.61 -9.71 -16.79
C ARG A 124 3.46 -11.03 -16.04
N ARG A 125 4.52 -11.83 -16.04
CA ARG A 125 4.52 -13.13 -15.34
C ARG A 125 4.66 -12.92 -13.84
N TRP A 126 3.55 -13.07 -13.13
CA TRP A 126 3.49 -12.99 -11.68
C TRP A 126 3.36 -14.36 -11.03
N ARG A 127 3.81 -14.47 -9.78
CA ARG A 127 3.65 -15.69 -8.98
C ARG A 127 2.19 -15.94 -8.59
N ASP A 128 1.45 -14.86 -8.31
CA ASP A 128 0.03 -14.89 -7.96
C ASP A 128 -0.71 -13.74 -8.67
N PRO A 129 -1.12 -13.96 -9.93
CA PRO A 129 -1.87 -12.96 -10.69
C PRO A 129 -3.22 -12.56 -10.04
N PRO A 130 -4.04 -13.51 -9.51
CA PRO A 130 -5.30 -13.16 -8.87
C PRO A 130 -5.18 -12.27 -7.64
N ALA A 131 -4.13 -12.41 -6.81
CA ALA A 131 -3.93 -11.51 -5.67
C ALA A 131 -3.51 -10.11 -6.13
N LEU A 132 -2.71 -10.02 -7.20
CA LEU A 132 -2.29 -8.76 -7.77
C LEU A 132 -3.41 -7.99 -8.45
N ASP A 133 -4.31 -8.67 -9.15
CA ASP A 133 -5.51 -8.04 -9.72
C ASP A 133 -6.34 -7.38 -8.61
N LYS A 134 -6.58 -8.09 -7.50
CA LYS A 134 -7.30 -7.55 -6.34
C LYS A 134 -6.60 -6.34 -5.73
N LEU A 135 -5.28 -6.41 -5.53
CA LEU A 135 -4.51 -5.27 -5.02
C LEU A 135 -4.53 -4.08 -5.96
N TRP A 136 -4.37 -4.29 -7.27
CA TRP A 136 -4.49 -3.22 -8.24
C TRP A 136 -5.89 -2.61 -8.19
N ARG A 137 -6.97 -3.41 -8.20
CA ARG A 137 -8.34 -2.93 -8.08
C ARG A 137 -8.57 -2.13 -6.80
N ALA A 138 -8.03 -2.58 -5.68
CA ALA A 138 -8.12 -1.90 -4.39
C ALA A 138 -7.49 -0.50 -4.44
N LEU A 139 -6.27 -0.41 -4.97
CA LEU A 139 -5.55 0.85 -5.11
C LEU A 139 -6.18 1.77 -6.17
N ALA A 140 -6.71 1.22 -7.26
CA ALA A 140 -7.47 1.94 -8.27
C ALA A 140 -8.74 2.58 -7.67
N LEU A 141 -9.51 1.79 -6.92
CA LEU A 141 -10.70 2.24 -6.19
C LEU A 141 -10.34 3.37 -5.22
N LEU A 142 -9.25 3.22 -4.48
CA LEU A 142 -8.80 4.24 -3.53
C LEU A 142 -8.49 5.57 -4.23
N MET A 143 -7.67 5.54 -5.29
CA MET A 143 -7.18 6.76 -5.94
C MET A 143 -8.29 7.47 -6.73
N SER A 144 -9.06 6.71 -7.51
CA SER A 144 -10.16 7.25 -8.30
C SER A 144 -11.35 7.62 -7.42
N GLY A 145 -11.64 6.86 -6.36
CA GLY A 145 -12.66 7.20 -5.36
C GLY A 145 -12.31 8.48 -4.60
N ALA A 146 -11.07 8.62 -4.13
CA ALA A 146 -10.58 9.86 -3.50
C ALA A 146 -10.78 11.08 -4.42
N ARG A 147 -10.39 10.94 -5.69
CA ARG A 147 -10.57 11.99 -6.70
C ARG A 147 -12.04 12.31 -6.96
N GLY A 148 -12.88 11.30 -7.16
CA GLY A 148 -14.30 11.48 -7.49
C GLY A 148 -15.15 12.01 -6.33
N LEU A 149 -14.76 11.71 -5.10
CA LEU A 149 -15.40 12.20 -3.88
C LEU A 149 -14.79 13.52 -3.37
N CYS A 150 -13.73 14.03 -4.02
CA CYS A 150 -12.98 15.20 -3.59
C CYS A 150 -12.46 15.10 -2.13
N VAL A 151 -12.01 13.92 -1.72
CA VAL A 151 -11.44 13.67 -0.39
C VAL A 151 -10.00 13.20 -0.48
N PRO A 152 -9.15 13.47 0.54
CA PRO A 152 -7.80 12.91 0.56
C PRO A 152 -7.82 11.38 0.61
N ALA A 153 -7.00 10.71 -0.19
CA ALA A 153 -6.87 9.25 -0.16
C ALA A 153 -6.47 8.71 1.23
N ALA A 154 -5.76 9.50 2.04
CA ALA A 154 -5.46 9.18 3.44
C ALA A 154 -6.72 8.94 4.29
N VAL A 155 -7.80 9.69 4.03
CA VAL A 155 -9.06 9.56 4.77
C VAL A 155 -9.71 8.21 4.45
N LEU A 156 -9.84 7.88 3.17
CA LEU A 156 -10.39 6.58 2.75
C LEU A 156 -9.54 5.39 3.25
N LEU A 157 -8.21 5.53 3.26
CA LEU A 157 -7.32 4.52 3.86
C LEU A 157 -7.51 4.37 5.37
N ALA A 158 -7.68 5.48 6.09
CA ALA A 158 -7.93 5.46 7.53
C ALA A 158 -9.25 4.74 7.85
N GLU A 159 -10.30 5.07 7.10
CA GLU A 159 -11.61 4.43 7.23
C GLU A 159 -11.55 2.93 6.88
N ALA A 160 -10.86 2.55 5.80
CA ALA A 160 -10.66 1.16 5.45
C ALA A 160 -9.92 0.39 6.56
N ARG A 161 -8.90 1.01 7.17
CA ARG A 161 -8.13 0.42 8.27
C ARG A 161 -8.98 0.22 9.53
N GLY A 162 -9.81 1.20 9.91
CA GLY A 162 -10.70 1.06 11.07
C GLY A 162 -11.59 -0.18 10.98
N ARG A 163 -12.12 -0.48 9.79
CA ARG A 163 -12.96 -1.65 9.55
C ARG A 163 -12.20 -2.98 9.60
N TRP A 164 -10.93 -2.98 9.19
CA TRP A 164 -10.03 -4.14 9.28
C TRP A 164 -9.76 -4.53 10.73
N ASP A 165 -9.49 -3.53 11.58
CA ASP A 165 -9.22 -3.77 12.99
C ASP A 165 -10.47 -4.29 13.72
N GLU A 166 -11.67 -3.77 13.39
CA GLU A 166 -12.94 -4.28 13.93
C GLU A 166 -13.25 -5.73 13.54
N THR A 167 -12.93 -6.13 12.31
CA THR A 167 -13.16 -7.51 11.83
C THR A 167 -12.21 -8.50 12.49
N LEU A 168 -10.94 -8.12 12.68
CA LEU A 168 -9.97 -8.94 13.41
C LEU A 168 -10.33 -9.08 14.90
N VAL A 169 -10.81 -8.01 15.54
CA VAL A 169 -11.28 -8.07 16.94
C VAL A 169 -12.50 -8.98 17.08
N LYS A 170 -13.41 -9.01 16.10
CA LYS A 170 -14.59 -9.90 16.10
C LYS A 170 -14.24 -11.37 15.82
N ALA A 171 -13.20 -11.65 15.03
CA ALA A 171 -12.79 -13.01 14.69
C ALA A 171 -11.93 -13.70 15.79
N GLY A 172 -11.44 -12.94 16.77
CA GLY A 172 -10.65 -13.44 17.90
C GLY A 172 -11.45 -13.66 19.20
N ARG A 173 -12.78 -13.55 19.16
CA ARG A 173 -13.70 -13.95 20.24
C ARG A 173 -14.48 -15.19 19.81
#